data_AF-A0A1D2SML8-F1
#
_entry.id   AF-A0A1D2SML8-F1
#
_cell.length_a   1.000
_cell.length_b   1.000
_cell.length_c   1.000
_cell.angle_alpha   90.00
_cell.angle_beta   90.00
_cell.angle_gamma   90.00
#
_symmetry.space_group_name_H-M   'P 1'
#
loop_
_entity.id
_entity.type
_entity.pdbx_description
1 polymer ?
#
loop_
_entity_poly.entity_id
_entity_poly.type
_entity_poly.pdbx_seq_one_letter_code
_entity_poly.pdbx_strand_id
1 'polypeptide(L)'
;MIVGIGSDLVDIRRIEKSIERHGERFIKRIFTAAEQERAEGRRGRLASYAKRFAAKEACAKALGCGIAEGVFWTDMGVVNLPGGRPAMELTGGAARRLAAIMPEGHRAVVHLTITDDFPLAQAFVIIEALPAE
;
A
#
# COMPACT_ATOMS: atom_id res chain seq x y z
N MET A 1 -16.33 -4.39 -12.90
CA MET A 1 -15.69 -5.74 -12.89
C MET A 1 -14.38 -5.69 -12.12
N ILE A 2 -13.91 -6.80 -11.53
CA ILE A 2 -12.60 -6.84 -10.87
C ILE A 2 -11.51 -6.92 -11.94
N VAL A 3 -10.52 -6.03 -11.86
CA VAL A 3 -9.38 -5.98 -12.81
C VAL A 3 -8.05 -6.38 -12.17
N GLY A 4 -8.00 -6.45 -10.84
CA GLY A 4 -6.80 -6.87 -10.12
C GLY A 4 -7.08 -7.19 -8.66
N ILE A 5 -6.37 -8.18 -8.14
CA ILE A 5 -6.40 -8.55 -6.71
C ILE A 5 -4.98 -8.71 -6.20
N GLY A 6 -4.78 -8.42 -4.92
CA GLY A 6 -3.51 -8.67 -4.27
C GLY A 6 -3.67 -8.83 -2.78
N SER A 7 -2.82 -9.68 -2.20
CA SER A 7 -2.71 -9.85 -0.76
C SER A 7 -1.24 -9.99 -0.39
N ASP A 8 -0.91 -9.53 0.81
CA ASP A 8 0.41 -9.72 1.38
C ASP A 8 0.34 -9.93 2.89
N LEU A 9 1.21 -10.80 3.39
CA LEU A 9 1.37 -11.13 4.80
C LEU A 9 2.82 -10.85 5.20
N VAL A 10 3.00 -9.99 6.19
CA VAL A 10 4.29 -9.47 6.64
C VAL A 10 4.53 -9.87 8.08
N ASP A 11 5.74 -10.34 8.37
CA ASP A 11 6.24 -10.47 9.73
C ASP A 11 6.77 -9.12 10.22
N ILE A 12 6.15 -8.56 11.25
CA ILE A 12 6.50 -7.26 11.86
C ILE A 12 7.97 -7.25 12.31
N ARG A 13 8.50 -8.39 12.77
CA ARG A 13 9.89 -8.52 13.21
C ARG A 13 10.88 -8.38 12.04
N ARG A 14 10.46 -8.70 10.81
CA ARG A 14 11.31 -8.47 9.61
C ARG A 14 11.40 -6.99 9.27
N ILE A 15 10.31 -6.25 9.47
CA ILE A 15 10.29 -4.80 9.27
C ILE A 15 11.14 -4.12 10.34
N GLU A 16 11.02 -4.55 11.60
CA GLU A 16 11.88 -4.12 12.69
C GLU A 16 13.36 -4.30 12.36
N LYS A 17 13.78 -5.54 12.03
CA LYS A 17 15.18 -5.82 11.63
C LYS A 17 15.66 -4.98 10.45
N SER A 18 14.78 -4.68 9.50
CA SER A 18 15.13 -3.85 8.33
C SER A 18 15.33 -2.39 8.73
N ILE A 19 14.49 -1.86 9.63
CA ILE A 19 14.61 -0.52 10.18
C ILE A 19 15.86 -0.42 11.06
N GLU A 20 16.15 -1.40 11.92
CA GLU A 20 17.35 -1.43 12.74
C GLU A 20 18.63 -1.45 11.88
N ARG A 21 18.64 -2.25 10.81
CA ARG A 21 19.82 -2.40 9.95
C ARG A 21 20.06 -1.20 9.04
N HIS A 22 19.00 -0.56 8.55
CA HIS A 22 19.10 0.44 7.47
C HIS A 22 18.58 1.83 7.85
N GLY A 23 17.98 1.97 9.02
CA GLY A 23 17.51 3.24 9.58
C GLY A 23 16.58 3.99 8.64
N GLU A 24 16.79 5.31 8.59
CA GLU A 24 15.99 6.22 7.76
C GLU A 24 16.02 5.90 6.27
N ARG A 25 17.10 5.30 5.76
CA ARG A 25 17.21 4.98 4.33
C ARG A 25 16.14 3.98 3.91
N PHE A 26 15.84 2.98 4.74
CA PHE A 26 14.76 2.03 4.48
C PHE A 26 13.41 2.73 4.56
N ILE A 27 13.21 3.55 5.58
CA ILE A 27 11.94 4.26 5.80
C ILE A 27 11.61 5.18 4.63
N LYS A 28 12.55 6.05 4.24
CA LYS A 28 12.39 7.02 3.16
C LYS A 28 12.23 6.38 1.77
N ARG A 29 12.76 5.16 1.60
CA ARG A 29 12.62 4.41 0.34
C ARG A 29 11.21 3.83 0.16
N ILE A 30 10.53 3.50 1.26
CA ILE A 30 9.30 2.69 1.22
C ILE A 30 8.07 3.52 1.57
N PHE A 31 8.17 4.40 2.57
CA PHE A 31 7.02 5.07 3.15
C PHE A 31 6.97 6.53 2.73
N THR A 32 5.76 7.03 2.43
CA THR A 32 5.52 8.45 2.13
C THR A 32 5.72 9.30 3.38
N ALA A 33 5.89 10.61 3.22
CA ALA A 33 6.04 11.53 4.35
C ALA A 33 4.84 11.45 5.33
N ALA A 34 3.62 11.40 4.80
CA ALA A 34 2.40 11.26 5.61
C ALA A 34 2.36 9.92 6.39
N GLU A 35 2.86 8.84 5.80
CA GLU A 35 2.95 7.55 6.49
C GLU A 35 3.98 7.56 7.62
N GLN A 36 5.12 8.20 7.40
CA GLN A 36 6.17 8.38 8.40
C GLN A 36 5.64 9.17 9.58
N GLU A 37 5.05 10.35 9.34
CA GLU A 37 4.45 11.18 10.39
C GLU A 37 3.44 10.38 11.23
N ARG A 38 2.57 9.61 10.56
CA ARG A 38 1.56 8.81 11.24
C ARG A 38 2.14 7.63 12.05
N ALA A 39 3.26 7.05 11.61
CA ALA A 39 3.89 5.94 12.31
C ALA A 39 4.70 6.42 13.52
N GLU A 40 5.42 7.54 13.40
CA GLU A 40 6.25 8.08 14.47
C GLU A 40 5.42 8.63 15.65
N GLY A 41 4.19 9.12 15.40
CA GLY A 41 3.29 9.62 16.44
C GLY A 41 2.57 8.58 17.31
N ARG A 42 2.89 7.27 17.22
CA ARG A 42 2.08 6.20 17.83
C ARG A 42 2.85 5.20 18.69
N ARG A 43 2.22 4.77 19.81
CA ARG A 43 2.54 3.53 20.53
C ARG A 43 2.16 2.33 19.65
N GLY A 44 3.05 1.94 18.74
CA GLY A 44 2.78 0.93 17.71
C GLY A 44 3.47 1.18 16.36
N ARG A 45 4.54 1.98 16.37
CA ARG A 45 5.34 2.39 15.19
C ARG A 45 5.67 1.23 14.25
N LEU A 46 6.18 0.11 14.77
CA LEU A 46 6.58 -1.05 13.96
C LEU A 46 5.39 -1.71 13.25
N ALA A 47 4.31 -1.97 13.98
CA ALA A 47 3.08 -2.50 13.41
C ALA A 47 2.47 -1.54 12.38
N SER A 48 2.60 -0.22 12.62
CA SER A 48 2.19 0.83 11.68
C SER A 48 2.95 0.71 10.35
N TYR A 49 4.28 0.59 10.38
CA TYR A 49 5.09 0.41 9.17
C TYR A 49 4.83 -0.93 8.48
N ALA A 50 4.71 -2.02 9.24
CA ALA A 50 4.46 -3.35 8.68
C ALA A 50 3.12 -3.44 7.93
N LYS A 51 2.06 -2.86 8.49
CA LYS A 51 0.75 -2.74 7.84
C LYS A 51 0.81 -2.02 6.50
N ARG A 52 1.58 -0.94 6.42
CA ARG A 52 1.75 -0.15 5.19
C ARG A 52 2.60 -0.86 4.17
N PHE A 53 3.64 -1.57 4.61
CA PHE A 53 4.42 -2.44 3.75
C PHE A 53 3.52 -3.51 3.10
N ALA A 54 2.72 -4.21 3.91
CA ALA A 54 1.78 -5.22 3.41
C ALA A 54 0.75 -4.63 2.43
N ALA A 55 0.19 -3.45 2.74
CA ALA A 55 -0.76 -2.78 1.86
C ALA A 55 -0.14 -2.39 0.51
N LYS A 56 1.11 -1.92 0.49
CA LYS A 56 1.82 -1.55 -0.73
C LYS A 56 2.18 -2.77 -1.59
N GLU A 57 2.68 -3.85 -0.97
CA GLU A 57 2.90 -5.13 -1.68
C GLU A 57 1.60 -5.69 -2.25
N ALA A 58 0.52 -5.70 -1.47
CA ALA A 58 -0.80 -6.12 -1.93
C ALA A 58 -1.29 -5.25 -3.10
N CYS A 59 -1.08 -3.92 -3.04
CA CYS A 59 -1.45 -3.03 -4.12
C CYS A 59 -0.61 -3.27 -5.38
N ALA A 60 0.70 -3.44 -5.25
CA ALA A 60 1.61 -3.73 -6.36
C ALA A 60 1.26 -5.04 -7.08
N LYS A 61 0.84 -6.07 -6.32
CA LYS A 61 0.30 -7.33 -6.88
C LYS A 61 -1.03 -7.11 -7.60
N ALA A 62 -1.94 -6.32 -7.02
CA ALA A 62 -3.21 -6.01 -7.66
C ALA A 62 -3.03 -5.20 -8.97
N LEU A 63 -2.00 -4.36 -9.06
CA LEU A 63 -1.60 -3.66 -10.29
C LEU A 63 -0.95 -4.59 -11.34
N GLY A 64 -0.62 -5.82 -10.95
CA GLY A 64 -0.06 -6.85 -11.84
C GLY A 64 1.40 -6.63 -12.25
N CYS A 65 2.14 -5.73 -11.59
CA CYS A 65 3.53 -5.42 -11.93
C CYS A 65 4.52 -5.65 -10.77
N GLY A 66 4.03 -5.81 -9.53
CA GLY A 66 4.89 -5.76 -8.35
C GLY A 66 5.61 -4.41 -8.23
N ILE A 67 6.77 -4.37 -7.56
CA ILE A 67 7.62 -3.17 -7.50
C ILE A 67 8.55 -3.14 -8.72
N ALA A 68 7.96 -3.01 -9.90
CA ALA A 68 8.64 -2.97 -11.18
C ALA A 68 7.87 -2.09 -12.17
N GLU A 69 8.31 -2.06 -13.43
CA GLU A 69 7.62 -1.33 -14.52
C GLU A 69 7.37 0.16 -14.20
N GLY A 70 8.31 0.78 -13.47
CA GLY A 70 8.24 2.18 -13.06
C GLY A 70 7.30 2.46 -11.90
N VAL A 71 6.72 1.44 -11.25
CA VAL A 71 5.97 1.55 -9.99
C VAL A 71 6.93 1.52 -8.81
N PHE A 72 6.93 2.59 -8.01
CA PHE A 72 7.76 2.70 -6.81
C PHE A 72 6.92 2.62 -5.53
N TRP A 73 7.55 2.23 -4.42
CA TRP A 73 6.89 2.14 -3.12
C TRP A 73 6.21 3.44 -2.67
N THR A 74 6.87 4.58 -2.90
CA THR A 74 6.37 5.90 -2.51
C THR A 74 5.27 6.42 -3.43
N ASP A 75 5.07 5.78 -4.60
CA ASP A 75 3.93 6.07 -5.47
C ASP A 75 2.61 5.53 -4.89
N MET A 76 2.69 4.59 -3.94
CA MET A 76 1.55 3.94 -3.30
C MET A 76 1.47 4.37 -1.83
N GLY A 77 0.66 5.38 -1.53
CA GLY A 77 0.41 5.86 -0.16
C GLY A 77 -0.78 5.18 0.48
N VAL A 78 -0.68 4.84 1.77
CA VAL A 78 -1.84 4.44 2.59
C VAL A 78 -2.34 5.63 3.38
N VAL A 79 -3.58 6.02 3.11
CA VAL A 79 -4.28 7.11 3.81
C VAL A 79 -5.49 6.56 4.58
N ASN A 80 -6.07 7.39 5.45
CA ASN A 80 -7.32 7.08 6.15
C ASN A 80 -8.40 8.06 5.69
N LEU A 81 -9.53 7.54 5.21
CA LEU A 81 -10.72 8.34 4.96
C LEU A 81 -11.40 8.76 6.27
N PRO A 82 -12.33 9.74 6.24
CA PRO A 82 -13.19 10.02 7.39
C PRO A 82 -13.82 8.74 7.95
N GLY A 83 -13.79 8.58 9.27
CA GLY A 83 -14.19 7.34 9.95
C GLY A 83 -13.10 6.27 10.07
N GLY A 84 -11.88 6.53 9.57
CA GLY A 84 -10.71 5.68 9.81
C GLY A 84 -10.51 4.54 8.81
N ARG A 85 -11.40 4.36 7.85
CA ARG A 85 -11.25 3.36 6.78
C ARG A 85 -9.95 3.59 6.00
N PRO A 86 -9.07 2.58 5.85
CA PRO A 86 -7.85 2.72 5.07
C PRO A 86 -8.17 2.79 3.57
N ALA A 87 -7.40 3.57 2.82
CA ALA A 87 -7.50 3.70 1.37
C ALA A 87 -6.11 3.84 0.75
N MET A 88 -6.01 3.54 -0.55
CA MET A 88 -4.81 3.77 -1.34
C MET A 88 -4.87 5.12 -2.04
N GLU A 89 -3.79 5.89 -1.95
CA GLU A 89 -3.52 7.06 -2.77
C GLU A 89 -2.39 6.70 -3.73
N LEU A 90 -2.70 6.62 -5.03
CA LEU A 90 -1.74 6.25 -6.06
C LEU A 90 -1.29 7.48 -6.84
N THR A 91 0.02 7.63 -6.98
CA THR A 91 0.67 8.70 -7.74
C THR A 91 1.70 8.11 -8.71
N GLY A 92 2.44 8.95 -9.43
CA GLY A 92 3.61 8.52 -10.18
C GLY A 92 3.37 7.32 -11.12
N GLY A 93 4.23 6.31 -11.02
CA GLY A 93 4.14 5.10 -11.83
C GLY A 93 2.94 4.23 -11.46
N ALA A 94 2.59 4.16 -10.17
CA ALA A 94 1.42 3.38 -9.72
C ALA A 94 0.12 3.89 -10.36
N ALA A 95 -0.07 5.21 -10.39
CA ALA A 95 -1.24 5.82 -11.04
C ALA A 95 -1.27 5.58 -12.56
N ARG A 96 -0.11 5.69 -13.24
CA ARG A 96 0.00 5.37 -14.67
C ARG A 96 -0.31 3.90 -14.95
N ARG A 97 0.19 2.99 -14.12
CA ARG A 97 -0.09 1.56 -14.26
C ARG A 97 -1.57 1.27 -14.03
N LEU A 98 -2.19 1.88 -13.01
CA LEU A 98 -3.62 1.74 -12.76
C LEU A 98 -4.43 2.17 -13.99
N ALA A 99 -4.13 3.34 -14.56
CA ALA A 99 -4.80 3.82 -15.77
C ALA A 99 -4.62 2.86 -16.96
N ALA A 100 -3.42 2.31 -17.14
CA ALA A 100 -3.12 1.39 -18.25
C ALA A 100 -3.87 0.05 -18.18
N ILE A 101 -4.25 -0.41 -16.98
CA ILE A 101 -5.03 -1.64 -16.80
C ILE A 101 -6.55 -1.39 -16.71
N MET A 102 -6.99 -0.12 -16.78
CA MET A 102 -8.42 0.19 -16.80
C MET A 102 -9.01 0.03 -18.20
N PRO A 103 -10.20 -0.60 -18.33
CA PRO A 103 -10.97 -0.55 -19.56
C PRO A 103 -11.37 0.89 -19.91
N GLU A 104 -11.54 1.16 -21.21
CA GLU A 104 -12.06 2.45 -21.69
C GLU A 104 -13.44 2.74 -21.10
N GLY A 105 -13.71 4.01 -20.79
CA GLY A 105 -14.98 4.43 -20.19
C GLY A 105 -15.20 3.93 -18.76
N HIS A 106 -14.15 3.53 -18.04
CA HIS A 106 -14.25 3.10 -16.65
C HIS A 106 -13.35 3.92 -15.72
N ARG A 107 -13.83 4.13 -14.50
CA ARG A 107 -13.04 4.66 -13.38
C ARG A 107 -12.63 3.53 -12.44
N ALA A 108 -11.44 3.66 -11.87
CA ALA A 108 -10.94 2.74 -10.87
C ALA A 108 -11.52 3.01 -9.48
N VAL A 109 -11.79 1.95 -8.73
CA VAL A 109 -11.98 1.96 -7.28
C VAL A 109 -11.00 0.97 -6.67
N VAL A 110 -10.15 1.45 -5.76
CA VAL A 110 -9.17 0.61 -5.06
C VAL A 110 -9.66 0.38 -3.63
N HIS A 111 -10.10 -0.85 -3.36
CA HIS A 111 -10.54 -1.28 -2.04
C HIS A 111 -9.36 -1.83 -1.26
N LEU A 112 -9.16 -1.33 -0.05
CA LEU A 112 -8.10 -1.77 0.86
C LEU A 112 -8.69 -2.19 2.20
N THR A 113 -8.21 -3.30 2.73
CA THR A 113 -8.34 -3.66 4.15
C THR A 113 -7.00 -4.10 4.70
N ILE A 114 -6.77 -3.80 5.98
CA ILE A 114 -5.53 -4.09 6.68
C ILE A 114 -5.86 -4.60 8.08
N THR A 115 -5.16 -5.64 8.52
CA THR A 115 -5.23 -6.17 9.88
C THR A 115 -3.84 -6.50 10.40
N ASP A 116 -3.68 -6.58 11.71
CA ASP A 116 -2.46 -7.01 12.38
C ASP A 116 -2.78 -7.69 13.71
N ASP A 117 -2.05 -8.77 13.98
CA ASP A 117 -1.94 -9.41 15.28
C ASP A 117 -0.52 -9.94 15.41
N PHE A 118 0.21 -9.50 16.44
CA PHE A 118 1.66 -9.72 16.51
C PHE A 118 1.99 -11.23 16.47
N PRO A 119 2.90 -11.68 15.59
CA PRO A 119 3.90 -10.90 14.84
C PRO A 119 3.50 -10.58 13.38
N LEU A 120 2.23 -10.70 13.01
CA LEU A 120 1.78 -10.63 11.62
C LEU A 120 1.01 -9.34 11.33
N ALA A 121 1.21 -8.82 10.11
CA ALA A 121 0.38 -7.79 9.50
C ALA A 121 -0.04 -8.27 8.12
N GLN A 122 -1.30 -8.06 7.75
CA GLN A 122 -1.85 -8.51 6.47
C GLN A 122 -2.64 -7.40 5.79
N ALA A 123 -2.59 -7.37 4.46
CA ALA A 123 -3.45 -6.52 3.67
C ALA A 123 -4.09 -7.28 2.50
N PHE A 124 -5.25 -6.79 2.09
CA PHE A 124 -5.92 -7.20 0.86
C PHE A 124 -6.28 -5.96 0.05
N VAL A 125 -6.04 -6.03 -1.25
CA VAL A 125 -6.40 -5.00 -2.22
C VAL A 125 -7.23 -5.62 -3.34
N ILE A 126 -8.34 -4.96 -3.69
CA ILE A 126 -9.13 -5.26 -4.88
C ILE A 126 -9.21 -3.99 -5.70
N ILE A 127 -8.91 -4.08 -6.99
CA ILE A 127 -9.12 -3.01 -7.96
C ILE A 127 -10.36 -3.37 -8.77
N GLU A 128 -11.34 -2.49 -8.72
CA GLU A 128 -12.60 -2.60 -9.42
C GLU A 128 -12.70 -1.50 -10.48
N ALA A 129 -13.07 -1.89 -11.70
CA ALA A 129 -13.45 -0.96 -12.74
C ALA A 129 -14.97 -0.75 -12.71
N LEU A 130 -15.40 0.48 -12.48
CA LEU A 130 -16.80 0.91 -12.55
C LEU A 130 -16.99 1.77 -13.81
N PRO A 131 -18.14 1.70 -14.50
CA PRO A 131 -18.43 2.62 -15.59
C PRO A 131 -18.24 4.08 -15.16
N ALA A 132 -17.55 4.86 -15.99
CA ALA A 132 -17.51 6.31 -15.86
C ALA A 132 -18.82 6.85 -16.44
N GLU A 133 -19.51 7.68 -15.66
CA GLU A 133 -20.66 8.45 -16.15
C GLU A 133 -20.22 9.54 -17.14
#